data_AF-A0A8B6CWB4-F1
#
_entry.id   AF-A0A8B6CWB4-F1
#
_cell.length_a   1.000
_cell.length_b   1.000
_cell.length_c   1.000
_cell.angle_alpha   90.00
_cell.angle_beta   90.00
_cell.angle_gamma   90.00
#
_symmetry.space_group_name_H-M   'P 1'
#
loop_
_entity.id
_entity.type
_entity.pdbx_description
1 polymer ?
#
loop_
_entity_poly.entity_id
_entity_poly.type
_entity_poly.pdbx_seq_one_letter_code
_entity_poly.pdbx_strand_id
1 'polypeptide(L)'
;MDKHINKDEYFVRRFLCLGSKDNVYRSNAQHSKFSRNDVPFIERLIADRGIEVMDWIYDVSVNNKACRQEPTMFAYAFCMVHGDEDVKNYGYQMLSNICRTPTHLFQFQNYCEELNMQKNNKSGWGRRHRMGISKWYNNFADKAPKLAHLVTKYKKRSKWNHRDIVRLAHVKPQNERIRTILKFIVNKEMNDVITLHDSLDVDDRDDKIVKEQKEQHTEVKTFLRAVIEAKNCEDKMQLIELITEHGLAREHIPNSFLSEKEVWRVLLRTMPLTAMIRNIGKMTQLGIFEDEHASFFVNLVREKMNSEVLQKAKVHPMKILFALKQYNEGKGDQCRLDWRPSHAITTIFEKAFIDSVRLQPRTDKRYLLAVSVSGEMNKKLVGSPLTASEAAGAMVHTIVKQNDRVETLLFKNNLERPYISTINPDDNLNSIKRKLDILSSSKGHHINFGTWARDNNNFDVIMIFTDTLKGEGDSRVAEPFDYFCQSHGVGAPNHVRVIVAMTEKN
;
A
#
# COMPACT_ATOMS: atom_id res chain seq x y z
N MET A 1 17.92 -17.12 26.85
CA MET A 1 18.76 -16.40 25.86
C MET A 1 17.88 -15.36 25.20
N ASP A 2 17.85 -14.18 25.79
CA ASP A 2 17.02 -13.06 25.37
C ASP A 2 17.50 -12.50 24.03
N LYS A 3 16.65 -12.60 22.99
CA LYS A 3 16.82 -11.82 21.77
C LYS A 3 16.45 -10.37 22.09
N HIS A 4 17.39 -9.60 22.64
CA HIS A 4 17.29 -8.16 22.58
C HIS A 4 17.29 -7.75 21.10
N ILE A 5 16.10 -7.41 20.58
CA ILE A 5 15.97 -6.82 19.25
C ILE A 5 16.87 -5.58 19.21
N ASN A 6 17.83 -5.57 18.29
CA ASN A 6 18.68 -4.40 18.07
C ASN A 6 17.76 -3.20 17.78
N LYS A 7 17.90 -2.12 18.56
CA LYS A 7 17.08 -0.91 18.47
C LYS A 7 17.02 -0.36 17.03
N ASP A 8 18.11 -0.47 16.28
CA ASP A 8 18.16 -0.01 14.89
C ASP A 8 17.37 -0.91 13.94
N GLU A 9 17.37 -2.24 14.13
CA GLU A 9 16.51 -3.15 13.35
C GLU A 9 15.03 -2.78 13.53
N TYR A 10 14.63 -2.53 14.77
CA TYR A 10 13.27 -2.11 15.08
C TYR A 10 12.89 -0.82 14.34
N PHE A 11 13.79 0.16 14.31
CA PHE A 11 13.58 1.40 13.55
C PHE A 11 13.56 1.22 12.04
N VAL A 12 14.38 0.31 11.48
CA VAL A 12 14.29 -0.02 10.04
C VAL A 12 12.90 -0.55 9.71
N ARG A 13 12.45 -1.59 10.41
CA ARG A 13 11.13 -2.21 10.13
C ARG A 13 10.00 -1.20 10.28
N ARG A 14 10.09 -0.34 11.30
CA ARG A 14 9.13 0.74 11.53
C ARG A 14 9.13 1.76 10.39
N PHE A 15 10.28 2.26 10.00
CA PHE A 15 10.40 3.23 8.90
C PHE A 15 9.84 2.65 7.59
N LEU A 16 10.15 1.39 7.29
CA LEU A 16 9.63 0.73 6.10
C LEU A 16 8.10 0.63 6.08
N CYS A 17 7.45 0.46 7.24
CA CYS A 17 5.99 0.36 7.34
C CYS A 17 5.28 1.71 7.47
N LEU A 18 5.85 2.66 8.22
CA LEU A 18 5.19 3.91 8.63
C LEU A 18 5.73 5.16 7.93
N GLY A 19 6.94 5.10 7.36
CA GLY A 19 7.64 6.27 6.81
C GLY A 19 8.17 7.23 7.87
N SER A 20 8.35 6.76 9.11
CA SER A 20 8.96 7.54 10.19
C SER A 20 9.71 6.63 11.15
N LYS A 21 10.75 7.16 11.78
CA LYS A 21 11.38 6.55 12.96
C LYS A 21 10.53 6.75 14.22
N ASP A 22 9.77 7.85 14.25
CA ASP A 22 8.87 8.23 15.33
C ASP A 22 7.58 7.38 15.25
N ASN A 23 6.80 7.28 16.33
CA ASN A 23 5.58 6.44 16.43
C ASN A 23 4.41 6.96 15.55
N VAL A 24 4.68 7.53 14.39
CA VAL A 24 3.69 8.15 13.53
C VAL A 24 3.77 7.63 12.12
N TYR A 25 2.60 7.21 11.66
CA TYR A 25 2.32 6.97 10.26
C TYR A 25 2.36 8.30 9.49
N ARG A 26 3.31 8.49 8.56
CA ARG A 26 3.44 9.73 7.78
C ARG A 26 2.73 9.65 6.42
N SER A 27 1.57 10.29 6.46
CA SER A 27 0.51 10.41 5.47
C SER A 27 0.62 11.34 4.27
N ASN A 28 1.25 12.50 4.50
CA ASN A 28 1.02 13.70 3.69
C ASN A 28 2.07 13.91 2.60
N ALA A 29 1.60 14.39 1.45
CA ALA A 29 2.44 14.87 0.35
C ALA A 29 3.35 16.06 0.75
N GLN A 30 2.99 16.84 1.78
CA GLN A 30 3.81 17.93 2.30
C GLN A 30 5.07 17.48 3.06
N HIS A 31 5.14 16.20 3.49
CA HIS A 31 6.35 15.58 4.07
C HIS A 31 6.95 14.51 3.14
N SER A 32 6.66 14.56 1.84
CA SER A 32 7.04 13.54 0.85
C SER A 32 8.53 13.48 0.49
N LYS A 33 9.35 14.38 1.04
CA LYS A 33 10.80 14.37 0.85
C LYS A 33 11.45 13.71 2.06
N PHE A 34 11.71 12.42 1.92
CA PHE A 34 12.68 11.75 2.78
C PHE A 34 14.07 12.30 2.50
N SER A 35 14.87 12.38 3.55
CA SER A 35 16.25 12.85 3.54
C SER A 35 17.15 11.87 4.28
N ARG A 36 18.46 12.03 4.15
CA ARG A 36 19.43 11.24 4.92
C ARG A 36 19.17 11.30 6.43
N ASN A 37 18.69 12.43 6.94
CA ASN A 37 18.41 12.63 8.37
C ASN A 37 17.24 11.78 8.89
N ASP A 38 16.40 11.25 8.01
CA ASP A 38 15.28 10.38 8.38
C ASP A 38 15.71 8.93 8.63
N VAL A 39 16.90 8.53 8.16
CA VAL A 39 17.38 7.14 8.18
C VAL A 39 18.77 6.91 8.81
N PRO A 40 19.15 7.58 9.91
CA PRO A 40 20.48 7.42 10.52
C PRO A 40 20.74 5.99 11.03
N PHE A 41 19.68 5.23 11.33
CA PHE A 41 19.76 3.82 11.73
C PHE A 41 20.06 2.89 10.54
N ILE A 42 19.58 3.20 9.33
CA ILE A 42 19.99 2.47 8.11
C ILE A 42 21.46 2.77 7.83
N GLU A 43 21.86 4.03 7.97
CA GLU A 43 23.23 4.45 7.73
C GLU A 43 24.23 3.76 8.66
N ARG A 44 23.90 3.58 9.95
CA ARG A 44 24.73 2.80 10.87
C ARG A 44 24.81 1.33 10.50
N LEU A 45 23.69 0.73 10.11
CA LEU A 45 23.62 -0.71 9.82
C LEU A 45 24.23 -1.08 8.47
N ILE A 46 24.29 -0.16 7.50
CA ILE A 46 24.68 -0.53 6.14
C ILE A 46 26.15 -0.96 6.02
N ALA A 47 27.02 -0.49 6.92
CA ALA A 47 28.44 -0.81 6.90
C ALA A 47 28.70 -2.29 7.26
N ASP A 48 27.98 -2.83 8.25
CA ASP A 48 28.26 -4.17 8.79
C ASP A 48 27.15 -5.19 8.50
N ARG A 49 25.90 -4.71 8.32
CA ARG A 49 24.68 -5.53 8.22
C ARG A 49 23.83 -5.13 7.01
N GLY A 50 24.45 -4.56 5.97
CA GLY A 50 23.73 -4.02 4.81
C GLY A 50 22.91 -5.07 4.04
N ILE A 51 23.36 -6.33 3.99
CA ILE A 51 22.61 -7.44 3.37
C ILE A 51 21.32 -7.72 4.15
N GLU A 52 21.37 -7.74 5.49
CA GLU A 52 20.17 -7.93 6.31
C GLU A 52 19.17 -6.79 6.14
N VAL A 53 19.66 -5.54 6.04
CA VAL A 53 18.80 -4.38 5.75
C VAL A 53 18.10 -4.55 4.39
N MET A 54 18.82 -5.04 3.38
CA MET A 54 18.26 -5.36 2.06
C MET A 54 17.22 -6.47 2.12
N ASP A 55 17.42 -7.51 2.94
CA ASP A 55 16.44 -8.58 3.15
C ASP A 55 15.16 -8.05 3.81
N TRP A 56 15.26 -7.14 4.78
CA TRP A 56 14.09 -6.51 5.38
C TRP A 56 13.33 -5.63 4.38
N ILE A 57 14.05 -4.89 3.53
CA ILE A 57 13.45 -4.12 2.42
C ILE A 57 12.72 -5.05 1.46
N TYR A 58 13.36 -6.15 1.05
CA TYR A 58 12.79 -7.15 0.16
C TYR A 58 11.52 -7.75 0.76
N ASP A 59 11.59 -8.21 2.00
CA ASP A 59 10.47 -8.79 2.74
C ASP A 59 9.29 -7.82 2.81
N VAL A 60 9.52 -6.57 3.21
CA VAL A 60 8.44 -5.56 3.30
C VAL A 60 7.82 -5.28 1.93
N SER A 61 8.62 -5.15 0.88
CA SER A 61 8.11 -4.86 -0.47
C SER A 61 7.37 -6.06 -1.08
N VAL A 62 7.99 -7.23 -1.09
CA VAL A 62 7.50 -8.42 -1.79
C VAL A 62 6.32 -9.05 -1.05
N ASN A 63 6.35 -9.08 0.28
CA ASN A 63 5.25 -9.59 1.11
C ASN A 63 4.19 -8.54 1.42
N ASN A 64 4.33 -7.32 0.88
CA ASN A 64 3.35 -6.24 1.00
C ASN A 64 2.98 -5.93 2.46
N LYS A 65 4.00 -5.85 3.32
CA LYS A 65 3.85 -5.57 4.77
C LYS A 65 3.66 -4.09 5.08
N ALA A 66 3.96 -3.22 4.10
CA ALA A 66 3.75 -1.78 4.21
C ALA A 66 2.58 -1.31 3.34
N CYS A 67 1.76 -0.41 3.89
CA CYS A 67 0.67 0.23 3.16
C CYS A 67 1.19 1.09 1.99
N ARG A 68 2.35 1.70 2.19
CA ARG A 68 3.01 2.62 1.26
C ARG A 68 4.34 2.05 0.81
N GLN A 69 4.79 2.44 -0.37
CA GLN A 69 6.05 1.95 -0.94
C GLN A 69 7.14 3.01 -0.90
N GLU A 70 6.76 4.27 -0.68
CA GLU A 70 7.64 5.42 -0.68
C GLU A 70 8.81 5.29 0.32
N PRO A 71 8.58 4.92 1.60
CA PRO A 71 9.68 4.70 2.54
C PRO A 71 10.59 3.54 2.12
N THR A 72 10.00 2.46 1.62
CA THR A 72 10.75 1.29 1.13
C THR A 72 11.63 1.64 -0.06
N MET A 73 11.12 2.44 -1.02
CA MET A 73 11.90 2.90 -2.17
C MET A 73 13.03 3.84 -1.75
N PHE A 74 12.79 4.70 -0.74
CA PHE A 74 13.82 5.58 -0.22
C PHE A 74 14.93 4.80 0.50
N ALA A 75 14.58 3.89 1.40
CA ALA A 75 15.53 3.01 2.08
C ALA A 75 16.35 2.18 1.08
N TYR A 76 15.68 1.65 0.05
CA TYR A 76 16.34 0.91 -1.03
C TYR A 76 17.33 1.78 -1.80
N ALA A 77 16.91 2.99 -2.22
CA ALA A 77 17.79 3.94 -2.89
C ALA A 77 18.98 4.35 -2.01
N PHE A 78 18.76 4.57 -0.71
CA PHE A 78 19.80 4.84 0.26
C PHE A 78 20.84 3.73 0.27
N CYS A 79 20.39 2.47 0.29
CA CYS A 79 21.30 1.33 0.23
C CYS A 79 22.11 1.28 -1.06
N MET A 80 21.48 1.56 -2.21
CA MET A 80 22.16 1.52 -3.51
C MET A 80 23.18 2.65 -3.71
N VAL A 81 23.03 3.78 -2.99
CA VAL A 81 23.94 4.93 -3.09
C VAL A 81 25.05 4.87 -2.04
N HIS A 82 24.74 4.45 -0.81
CA HIS A 82 25.67 4.50 0.33
C HIS A 82 26.29 3.16 0.71
N GLY A 83 25.69 2.02 0.31
CA GLY A 83 26.23 0.70 0.62
C GLY A 83 27.55 0.40 -0.07
N ASP A 84 28.23 -0.64 0.42
CA ASP A 84 29.41 -1.21 -0.22
C ASP A 84 29.06 -1.91 -1.55
N GLU A 85 30.04 -2.57 -2.16
CA GLU A 85 29.83 -3.23 -3.46
C GLU A 85 28.95 -4.47 -3.35
N ASP A 86 28.99 -5.20 -2.24
CA ASP A 86 28.21 -6.42 -2.01
C ASP A 86 26.72 -6.10 -1.83
N VAL A 87 26.41 -5.12 -0.99
CA VAL A 87 25.05 -4.60 -0.78
C VAL A 87 24.46 -4.11 -2.10
N LYS A 88 25.24 -3.35 -2.88
CA LYS A 88 24.78 -2.88 -4.20
C LYS A 88 24.53 -4.04 -5.15
N ASN A 89 25.47 -4.97 -5.28
CA ASN A 89 25.33 -6.12 -6.18
C ASN A 89 24.09 -6.94 -5.82
N TYR A 90 23.88 -7.23 -4.53
CA TYR A 90 22.71 -7.92 -4.01
C TYR A 90 21.41 -7.16 -4.29
N GLY A 91 21.37 -5.85 -4.00
CA GLY A 91 20.17 -5.05 -4.24
C GLY A 91 19.75 -4.98 -5.70
N TYR A 92 20.69 -4.82 -6.64
CA TYR A 92 20.34 -4.82 -8.07
C TYR A 92 19.86 -6.18 -8.59
N GLN A 93 20.24 -7.30 -7.96
CA GLN A 93 19.65 -8.61 -8.29
C GLN A 93 18.14 -8.64 -7.97
N MET A 94 17.72 -7.91 -6.93
CA MET A 94 16.34 -7.82 -6.45
C MET A 94 15.51 -6.69 -7.09
N LEU A 95 16.11 -5.85 -7.94
CA LEU A 95 15.47 -4.64 -8.49
C LEU A 95 14.09 -4.93 -9.08
N SER A 96 13.94 -5.96 -9.91
CA SER A 96 12.67 -6.31 -10.56
C SER A 96 11.61 -6.82 -9.57
N ASN A 97 12.03 -7.42 -8.45
CA ASN A 97 11.13 -7.89 -7.39
C ASN A 97 10.60 -6.74 -6.54
N ILE A 98 11.45 -5.76 -6.23
CA ILE A 98 11.11 -4.58 -5.42
C ILE A 98 10.35 -3.55 -6.28
N CYS A 99 10.92 -3.15 -7.41
CA CYS A 99 10.34 -2.19 -8.35
C CYS A 99 9.33 -2.84 -9.31
N ARG A 100 8.22 -3.36 -8.79
CA ARG A 100 7.20 -4.11 -9.55
C ARG A 100 6.46 -3.30 -10.64
N THR A 101 6.47 -1.98 -10.57
CA THR A 101 5.74 -1.09 -11.47
C THR A 101 6.63 0.09 -11.89
N PRO A 102 6.33 0.77 -13.02
CA PRO A 102 7.03 1.99 -13.41
C PRO A 102 7.03 3.07 -12.32
N THR A 103 5.94 3.20 -11.55
CA THR A 103 5.89 4.14 -10.42
C THR A 103 7.00 3.87 -9.40
N HIS A 104 7.23 2.59 -9.05
CA HIS A 104 8.31 2.23 -8.12
C HIS A 104 9.68 2.48 -8.73
N LEU A 105 9.88 2.14 -10.01
CA LEU A 105 11.14 2.38 -10.71
C LEU A 105 11.49 3.87 -10.78
N PHE A 106 10.52 4.70 -11.15
CA PHE A 106 10.69 6.16 -11.24
C PHE A 106 10.93 6.80 -9.88
N GLN A 107 10.27 6.28 -8.84
CA GLN A 107 10.51 6.75 -7.47
C GLN A 107 11.90 6.35 -6.96
N PHE A 108 12.30 5.10 -7.15
CA PHE A 108 13.65 4.63 -6.86
C PHE A 108 14.70 5.48 -7.58
N GLN A 109 14.49 5.76 -8.88
CA GLN A 109 15.38 6.62 -9.64
C GLN A 109 15.47 8.02 -9.04
N ASN A 110 14.33 8.62 -8.71
CA ASN A 110 14.28 9.96 -8.15
C ASN A 110 15.10 10.05 -6.86
N TYR A 111 14.94 9.10 -5.95
CA TYR A 111 15.71 9.06 -4.71
C TYR A 111 17.20 8.76 -4.95
N CYS A 112 17.54 7.86 -5.88
CA CYS A 112 18.94 7.61 -6.23
C CYS A 112 19.62 8.88 -6.73
N GLU A 113 18.95 9.66 -7.60
CA GLU A 113 19.52 10.90 -8.11
C GLU A 113 19.65 11.95 -7.00
N GLU A 114 18.61 12.16 -6.18
CA GLU A 114 18.65 13.11 -5.06
C GLU A 114 19.78 12.79 -4.07
N LEU A 115 19.95 11.52 -3.71
CA LEU A 115 21.01 11.07 -2.81
C LEU A 115 22.42 11.17 -3.42
N ASN A 116 22.58 10.87 -4.71
CA ASN A 116 23.87 11.06 -5.39
C ASN A 116 24.24 12.54 -5.51
N MET A 117 23.28 13.42 -5.83
CA MET A 117 23.51 14.86 -5.85
C MET A 117 24.01 15.38 -4.50
N GLN A 118 23.42 14.90 -3.39
CA GLN A 118 23.89 15.22 -2.04
C GLN A 118 25.26 14.63 -1.70
N LYS A 119 25.54 13.40 -2.15
CA LYS A 119 26.79 12.68 -1.82
C LYS A 119 28.01 13.20 -2.59
N ASN A 120 27.86 13.46 -3.89
CA ASN A 120 28.99 13.74 -4.77
C ASN A 120 28.67 14.70 -5.94
N ASN A 121 27.53 15.40 -5.90
CA ASN A 121 27.07 16.34 -6.94
C ASN A 121 27.02 15.71 -8.35
N LYS A 122 26.63 14.43 -8.46
CA LYS A 122 26.45 13.71 -9.73
C LYS A 122 25.04 13.12 -9.82
N SER A 123 24.60 12.85 -11.05
CA SER A 123 23.27 12.26 -11.33
C SER A 123 23.16 10.75 -11.08
N GLY A 124 24.26 10.05 -10.76
CA GLY A 124 24.24 8.65 -10.31
C GLY A 124 24.16 7.57 -11.40
N TRP A 125 24.34 7.90 -12.68
CA TRP A 125 24.21 6.96 -13.80
C TRP A 125 25.44 6.07 -14.05
N GLY A 126 25.96 5.38 -13.02
CA GLY A 126 27.07 4.44 -13.16
C GLY A 126 26.71 3.16 -13.96
N ARG A 127 27.73 2.39 -14.39
CA ARG A 127 27.54 1.15 -15.20
C ARG A 127 26.55 0.18 -14.55
N ARG A 128 26.70 -0.10 -13.25
CA ARG A 128 25.81 -1.00 -12.49
C ARG A 128 24.35 -0.55 -12.53
N HIS A 129 24.11 0.74 -12.29
CA HIS A 129 22.76 1.32 -12.28
C HIS A 129 22.09 1.21 -13.65
N ARG A 130 22.82 1.56 -14.72
CA ARG A 130 22.36 1.41 -16.11
C ARG A 130 22.03 -0.05 -16.46
N MET A 131 22.90 -0.98 -16.09
CA MET A 131 22.69 -2.41 -16.30
C MET A 131 21.46 -2.93 -15.55
N GLY A 132 21.28 -2.53 -14.29
CA GLY A 132 20.11 -2.89 -13.49
C GLY A 132 18.81 -2.42 -14.13
N ILE A 133 18.74 -1.16 -14.56
CA ILE A 133 17.57 -0.60 -15.25
C ILE A 133 17.33 -1.29 -16.58
N SER A 134 18.38 -1.56 -17.37
CA SER A 134 18.24 -2.32 -18.62
C SER A 134 17.67 -3.72 -18.38
N LYS A 135 18.14 -4.41 -17.32
CA LYS A 135 17.63 -5.71 -16.91
C LYS A 135 16.15 -5.63 -16.50
N TRP A 136 15.72 -4.53 -15.87
CA TRP A 136 14.32 -4.34 -15.50
C TRP A 136 13.37 -4.35 -16.71
N TYR A 137 13.70 -3.63 -17.78
CA TYR A 137 12.88 -3.65 -19.01
C TYR A 137 12.92 -5.00 -19.71
N ASN A 138 14.10 -5.61 -19.80
CA ASN A 138 14.28 -6.91 -20.46
C ASN A 138 13.68 -8.08 -19.65
N ASN A 139 13.41 -7.92 -18.35
CA ASN A 139 12.71 -8.90 -17.53
C ASN A 139 11.25 -9.15 -17.98
N PHE A 140 10.75 -8.36 -18.93
CA PHE A 140 9.45 -8.56 -19.57
C PHE A 140 9.54 -9.20 -20.96
N ALA A 141 10.70 -9.74 -21.37
CA ALA A 141 10.90 -10.35 -22.69
C ALA A 141 9.80 -11.39 -23.03
N ASP A 142 9.45 -12.25 -22.07
CA ASP A 142 8.41 -13.29 -22.21
C ASP A 142 6.99 -12.78 -21.91
N LYS A 143 6.86 -11.52 -21.47
CA LYS A 143 5.60 -10.89 -21.05
C LYS A 143 5.49 -9.49 -21.66
N ALA A 144 5.87 -9.35 -22.93
CA ALA A 144 5.93 -8.07 -23.61
C ALA A 144 4.60 -7.29 -23.62
N PRO A 145 3.41 -7.93 -23.79
CA PRO A 145 2.12 -7.22 -23.68
C PRO A 145 1.93 -6.54 -22.31
N LYS A 146 2.42 -7.16 -21.24
CA LYS A 146 2.40 -6.55 -19.90
C LYS A 146 3.27 -5.30 -19.84
N LEU A 147 4.46 -5.31 -20.46
CA LEU A 147 5.29 -4.12 -20.53
C LEU A 147 4.61 -3.02 -21.34
N ALA A 148 4.01 -3.35 -22.49
CA ALA A 148 3.25 -2.40 -23.30
C ALA A 148 2.14 -1.73 -22.46
N HIS A 149 1.35 -2.51 -21.72
CA HIS A 149 0.32 -1.99 -20.82
C HIS A 149 0.91 -1.10 -19.71
N LEU A 150 2.05 -1.47 -19.11
CA LEU A 150 2.69 -0.68 -18.06
C LEU A 150 3.18 0.67 -18.59
N VAL A 151 3.85 0.71 -19.75
CA VAL A 151 4.45 1.95 -20.27
C VAL A 151 3.41 2.92 -20.83
N THR A 152 2.28 2.41 -21.34
CA THR A 152 1.17 3.24 -21.80
C THR A 152 0.32 3.77 -20.65
N LYS A 153 0.16 2.99 -19.58
CA LYS A 153 -0.60 3.37 -18.38
C LYS A 153 0.18 4.34 -17.47
N TYR A 154 1.46 4.09 -17.25
CA TYR A 154 2.30 4.85 -16.32
C TYR A 154 3.33 5.73 -17.06
N LYS A 155 2.86 6.60 -17.95
CA LYS A 155 3.75 7.40 -18.82
C LYS A 155 4.78 8.25 -18.07
N LYS A 156 4.38 8.88 -16.96
CA LYS A 156 5.21 9.77 -16.13
C LYS A 156 4.81 9.65 -14.66
N ARG A 157 5.80 9.61 -13.75
CA ARG A 157 5.62 9.80 -12.30
C ARG A 157 6.81 10.55 -11.75
N SER A 158 6.58 11.37 -10.72
CA SER A 158 7.58 12.33 -10.25
C SER A 158 8.07 13.18 -11.44
N LYS A 159 9.38 13.38 -11.59
CA LYS A 159 9.96 14.05 -12.75
C LYS A 159 10.31 13.12 -13.92
N TRP A 160 10.20 11.80 -13.75
CA TRP A 160 10.67 10.80 -14.73
C TRP A 160 9.57 10.30 -15.65
N ASN A 161 9.94 10.05 -16.89
CA ASN A 161 9.15 9.28 -17.84
C ASN A 161 9.98 8.13 -18.42
N HIS A 162 9.33 7.19 -19.13
CA HIS A 162 10.02 6.04 -19.71
C HIS A 162 11.12 6.43 -20.72
N ARG A 163 10.89 7.48 -21.52
CA ARG A 163 11.83 7.96 -22.53
C ARG A 163 13.14 8.42 -21.91
N ASP A 164 13.06 9.17 -20.81
CA ASP A 164 14.24 9.68 -20.10
C ASP A 164 15.07 8.51 -19.53
N ILE A 165 14.39 7.59 -18.82
CA ILE A 165 15.04 6.42 -18.20
C ILE A 165 15.69 5.51 -19.25
N VAL A 166 14.99 5.20 -20.34
CA VAL A 166 15.50 4.33 -21.40
C VAL A 166 16.75 4.93 -22.05
N ARG A 167 16.76 6.25 -22.30
CA ARG A 167 17.89 6.96 -22.89
C ARG A 167 19.09 6.98 -21.95
N LEU A 168 18.90 7.37 -20.69
CA LEU A 168 19.99 7.48 -19.72
C LEU A 168 20.57 6.11 -19.31
N ALA A 169 19.73 5.08 -19.27
CA ALA A 169 20.18 3.71 -19.01
C ALA A 169 20.85 3.04 -20.23
N HIS A 170 20.69 3.60 -21.44
CA HIS A 170 21.07 2.97 -22.70
C HIS A 170 20.53 1.53 -22.82
N VAL A 171 19.23 1.35 -22.59
CA VAL A 171 18.59 0.03 -22.58
C VAL A 171 18.73 -0.62 -23.96
N LYS A 172 19.40 -1.78 -24.00
CA LYS A 172 19.49 -2.62 -25.20
C LYS A 172 18.37 -3.67 -25.15
N PRO A 173 17.47 -3.73 -26.15
CA PRO A 173 16.38 -4.69 -26.16
C PRO A 173 16.90 -6.12 -26.32
N GLN A 174 16.35 -7.06 -25.55
CA GLN A 174 16.71 -8.48 -25.64
C GLN A 174 16.03 -9.21 -26.81
N ASN A 175 14.88 -8.71 -27.28
CA ASN A 175 14.15 -9.28 -28.43
C ASN A 175 13.39 -8.19 -29.20
N GLU A 176 12.84 -8.54 -30.37
CA GLU A 176 12.10 -7.59 -31.23
C GLU A 176 10.84 -7.03 -30.55
N ARG A 177 10.18 -7.79 -29.68
CA ARG A 177 9.00 -7.30 -28.94
C ARG A 177 9.35 -6.15 -28.00
N ILE A 178 10.42 -6.29 -27.22
CA ILE A 178 10.94 -5.21 -26.38
C ILE A 178 11.44 -4.05 -27.26
N ARG A 179 12.10 -4.34 -28.39
CA ARG A 179 12.55 -3.30 -29.32
C ARG A 179 11.39 -2.44 -29.82
N THR A 180 10.27 -3.05 -30.23
CA THR A 180 9.06 -2.33 -30.66
C THR A 180 8.53 -1.41 -29.56
N ILE A 181 8.46 -1.89 -28.32
CA ILE A 181 8.00 -1.09 -27.17
C ILE A 181 8.96 0.07 -26.88
N LEU A 182 10.27 -0.17 -26.89
CA LEU A 182 11.27 0.88 -26.68
C LEU A 182 11.23 1.94 -27.79
N LYS A 183 11.06 1.54 -29.05
CA LYS A 183 10.87 2.47 -30.18
C LYS A 183 9.62 3.32 -29.98
N PHE A 184 8.49 2.70 -29.61
CA PHE A 184 7.25 3.43 -29.29
C PHE A 184 7.47 4.47 -28.18
N ILE A 185 8.18 4.12 -27.11
CA ILE A 185 8.50 5.03 -26.00
C ILE A 185 9.32 6.24 -26.47
N VAL A 186 10.29 6.02 -27.36
CA VAL A 186 11.25 7.06 -27.78
C VAL A 186 10.67 7.98 -28.87
N ASN A 187 9.91 7.40 -29.82
CA ASN A 187 9.43 8.10 -31.01
C ASN A 187 8.03 8.70 -30.84
N LYS A 188 7.24 8.28 -29.83
CA LYS A 188 5.86 8.72 -29.54
C LYS A 188 4.82 8.50 -30.66
N GLU A 189 5.23 8.35 -31.91
CA GLU A 189 4.39 8.17 -33.09
C GLU A 189 4.60 6.78 -33.69
N MET A 190 3.48 6.16 -34.11
CA MET A 190 3.46 4.79 -34.61
C MET A 190 3.82 4.69 -36.09
N ASN A 191 3.86 5.81 -36.82
CA ASN A 191 4.22 5.84 -38.25
C ASN A 191 5.60 5.23 -38.50
N ASP A 192 6.56 5.45 -37.60
CA ASP A 192 7.90 4.82 -37.64
C ASP A 192 7.91 3.35 -37.15
N VAL A 193 6.89 2.94 -36.39
CA VAL A 193 6.78 1.59 -35.82
C VAL A 193 6.09 0.63 -36.80
N ILE A 194 5.18 1.14 -37.63
CA ILE A 194 4.46 0.42 -38.69
C ILE A 194 5.39 0.16 -39.88
N THR A 195 6.18 1.14 -40.30
CA THR A 195 7.14 1.05 -41.43
C THR A 195 8.24 0.00 -41.25
N LEU A 196 8.46 -0.50 -40.03
CA LEU A 196 9.42 -1.59 -39.76
C LEU A 196 8.90 -2.98 -40.14
N HIS A 197 7.61 -3.14 -40.46
CA HIS A 197 7.09 -4.42 -40.94
C HIS A 197 7.31 -4.61 -42.45
N ASP A 198 7.20 -3.54 -43.24
CA ASP A 198 7.32 -3.63 -44.70
C ASP A 198 8.74 -3.99 -45.18
N SER A 199 9.70 -4.17 -44.26
CA SER A 199 11.08 -4.60 -44.55
C SER A 199 11.45 -5.99 -44.01
N LEU A 200 10.50 -6.73 -43.42
CA LEU A 200 10.69 -8.13 -43.00
C LEU A 200 9.96 -9.14 -43.90
N ASP A 201 9.65 -8.74 -45.14
CA ASP A 201 9.30 -9.67 -46.22
C ASP A 201 10.56 -10.35 -46.76
N VAL A 202 11.12 -11.30 -46.00
CA VAL A 202 11.96 -12.36 -46.57
C VAL A 202 11.77 -13.64 -45.72
N ASP A 203 11.44 -14.73 -46.42
CA ASP A 203 11.22 -16.13 -45.99
C ASP A 203 9.84 -16.54 -45.46
N ASP A 204 9.00 -16.96 -46.43
CA ASP A 204 7.91 -17.93 -46.30
C ASP A 204 8.45 -19.33 -45.94
N ARG A 205 8.99 -19.49 -44.73
CA ARG A 205 9.21 -20.83 -44.15
C ARG A 205 8.08 -21.15 -43.17
N ASP A 206 7.38 -22.25 -43.44
CA ASP A 206 6.28 -22.85 -42.67
C ASP A 206 6.73 -23.42 -41.31
N ASP A 207 7.64 -22.75 -40.62
CA ASP A 207 8.11 -23.15 -39.30
C ASP A 207 7.15 -22.61 -38.23
N LYS A 208 6.52 -23.54 -37.48
CA LYS A 208 5.60 -23.25 -36.37
C LYS A 208 6.15 -22.22 -35.37
N ILE A 209 7.48 -22.21 -35.17
CA ILE A 209 8.20 -21.27 -34.29
C ILE A 209 8.21 -19.85 -34.87
N VAL A 210 8.40 -19.70 -36.19
CA VAL A 210 8.38 -18.39 -36.87
C VAL A 210 6.97 -17.80 -36.83
N LYS A 211 5.95 -18.63 -37.02
CA LYS A 211 4.54 -18.22 -36.93
C LYS A 211 4.18 -17.75 -35.52
N GLU A 212 4.54 -18.49 -34.48
CA GLU A 212 4.29 -18.11 -33.09
C GLU A 212 5.03 -16.81 -32.69
N GLN A 213 6.27 -16.62 -33.15
CA GLN A 213 7.01 -15.38 -32.93
C GLN A 213 6.40 -14.18 -33.68
N LYS A 214 5.92 -14.38 -34.92
CA LYS A 214 5.16 -13.37 -35.68
C LYS A 214 3.87 -13.00 -34.96
N GLU A 215 3.08 -13.98 -34.52
CA GLU A 215 1.81 -13.77 -33.79
C GLU A 215 2.01 -13.00 -32.47
N GLN A 216 2.99 -13.40 -31.64
CA GLN A 216 3.30 -12.72 -30.38
C GLN A 216 3.85 -11.30 -30.59
N HIS A 217 4.52 -11.04 -31.72
CA HIS A 217 4.95 -9.70 -32.09
C HIS A 217 3.78 -8.81 -32.54
N THR A 218 2.82 -9.41 -33.25
CA THR A 218 1.58 -8.74 -33.70
C THR A 218 0.73 -8.31 -32.51
N GLU A 219 0.59 -9.13 -31.46
CA GLU A 219 -0.19 -8.77 -30.25
C GLU A 219 0.25 -7.44 -29.62
N VAL A 220 1.56 -7.23 -29.47
CA VAL A 220 2.11 -5.97 -28.91
C VAL A 220 1.78 -4.78 -29.81
N LYS A 221 1.89 -4.94 -31.13
CA LYS A 221 1.55 -3.89 -32.10
C LYS A 221 0.06 -3.56 -32.05
N THR A 222 -0.80 -4.56 -32.05
CA THR A 222 -2.26 -4.41 -31.97
C THR A 222 -2.66 -3.65 -30.70
N PHE A 223 -2.12 -4.04 -29.55
CA PHE A 223 -2.41 -3.33 -28.29
C PHE A 223 -1.94 -1.87 -28.33
N LEU A 224 -0.73 -1.59 -28.81
CA LEU A 224 -0.21 -0.22 -28.91
C LEU A 224 -1.06 0.64 -29.86
N ARG A 225 -1.56 0.06 -30.95
CA ARG A 225 -2.48 0.71 -31.90
C ARG A 225 -3.80 1.06 -31.24
N ALA A 226 -4.44 0.09 -30.57
CA ALA A 226 -5.68 0.31 -29.83
C ALA A 226 -5.55 1.43 -28.79
N VAL A 227 -4.39 1.55 -28.13
CA VAL A 227 -4.10 2.62 -27.15
C VAL A 227 -3.99 4.01 -27.80
N ILE A 228 -3.66 4.10 -29.08
CA ILE A 228 -3.64 5.37 -29.84
C ILE A 228 -5.04 5.67 -30.34
N GLU A 229 -5.69 4.70 -30.98
CA GLU A 229 -7.07 4.82 -31.48
C GLU A 229 -8.01 5.25 -30.36
N ALA A 230 -7.97 4.60 -29.20
CA ALA A 230 -8.80 4.97 -28.06
C ALA A 230 -8.56 6.41 -27.56
N LYS A 231 -7.36 6.97 -27.71
CA LYS A 231 -7.07 8.36 -27.30
C LYS A 231 -7.61 9.40 -28.26
N ASN A 232 -7.70 9.03 -29.54
CA ASN A 232 -8.19 9.89 -30.61
C ASN A 232 -9.64 9.57 -30.98
N CYS A 233 -10.29 8.65 -30.26
CA CYS A 233 -11.65 8.21 -30.51
C CYS A 233 -12.63 9.34 -30.16
N GLU A 234 -13.57 9.59 -31.05
CA GLU A 234 -14.66 10.55 -30.86
C GLU A 234 -16.02 9.84 -30.70
N ASP A 235 -16.11 8.55 -31.04
CA ASP A 235 -17.30 7.73 -30.86
C ASP A 235 -17.25 6.89 -29.57
N LYS A 236 -18.36 6.88 -28.84
CA LYS A 236 -18.54 6.11 -27.60
C LYS A 236 -18.60 4.61 -27.86
N MET A 237 -19.26 4.18 -28.93
CA MET A 237 -19.47 2.75 -29.20
C MET A 237 -18.16 2.09 -29.62
N GLN A 238 -17.43 2.71 -30.54
CA GLN A 238 -16.08 2.29 -30.91
C GLN A 238 -15.13 2.22 -29.70
N LEU A 239 -15.20 3.21 -28.80
CA LEU A 239 -14.38 3.21 -27.59
C LEU A 239 -14.71 2.03 -26.65
N ILE A 240 -15.99 1.69 -26.51
CA ILE A 240 -16.44 0.54 -25.70
C ILE A 240 -15.92 -0.78 -26.28
N GLU A 241 -15.94 -0.92 -27.61
CA GLU A 241 -15.38 -2.08 -28.31
C GLU A 241 -13.87 -2.21 -28.06
N LEU A 242 -13.11 -1.12 -28.25
CA LEU A 242 -11.67 -1.08 -27.99
C LEU A 242 -11.30 -1.43 -26.54
N ILE A 243 -12.09 -0.98 -25.56
CA ILE A 243 -11.87 -1.32 -24.14
C ILE A 243 -12.10 -2.82 -23.92
N THR A 244 -13.14 -3.37 -24.51
CA THR A 244 -13.57 -4.76 -24.33
C THR A 244 -12.57 -5.73 -24.97
N GLU A 245 -12.15 -5.44 -26.20
CA GLU A 245 -11.26 -6.30 -26.97
C GLU A 245 -9.83 -6.29 -26.43
N HIS A 246 -9.29 -5.11 -26.11
CA HIS A 246 -7.87 -4.96 -25.78
C HIS A 246 -7.56 -4.78 -24.29
N GLY A 247 -8.59 -4.79 -23.42
CA GLY A 247 -8.41 -4.64 -21.98
C GLY A 247 -7.79 -3.29 -21.59
N LEU A 248 -8.24 -2.21 -22.23
CA LEU A 248 -7.71 -0.87 -21.99
C LEU A 248 -8.00 -0.41 -20.55
N ALA A 249 -7.01 0.24 -19.94
CA ALA A 249 -7.16 0.84 -18.62
C ALA A 249 -7.76 2.25 -18.71
N ARG A 250 -8.29 2.74 -17.59
CA ARG A 250 -8.82 4.11 -17.43
C ARG A 250 -7.85 5.18 -17.95
N GLU A 251 -6.54 5.01 -17.75
CA GLU A 251 -5.51 5.95 -18.21
C GLU A 251 -5.35 6.04 -19.74
N HIS A 252 -5.94 5.12 -20.50
CA HIS A 252 -5.98 5.16 -21.95
C HIS A 252 -7.20 5.90 -22.50
N ILE A 253 -8.19 6.20 -21.65
CA ILE A 253 -9.49 6.73 -22.03
C ILE A 253 -9.47 8.26 -22.05
N PRO A 254 -10.02 8.92 -23.08
CA PRO A 254 -10.15 10.37 -23.12
C PRO A 254 -11.03 10.89 -21.98
N ASN A 255 -10.70 12.07 -21.45
CA ASN A 255 -11.42 12.63 -20.29
C ASN A 255 -12.90 12.91 -20.58
N SER A 256 -13.26 13.23 -21.84
CA SER A 256 -14.63 13.45 -22.29
C SER A 256 -15.55 12.25 -22.02
N PHE A 257 -15.02 11.03 -22.13
CA PHE A 257 -15.78 9.80 -21.92
C PHE A 257 -15.80 9.34 -20.46
N LEU A 258 -15.05 9.98 -19.56
CA LEU A 258 -15.02 9.60 -18.13
C LEU A 258 -16.24 10.08 -17.33
N SER A 259 -17.13 10.85 -17.95
CA SER A 259 -18.49 11.13 -17.44
C SER A 259 -19.52 10.09 -17.87
N GLU A 260 -19.22 9.24 -18.86
CA GLU A 260 -20.17 8.30 -19.44
C GLU A 260 -20.31 7.03 -18.60
N LYS A 261 -21.55 6.72 -18.20
CA LYS A 261 -21.86 5.54 -17.38
C LYS A 261 -21.48 4.22 -18.05
N GLU A 262 -21.79 4.07 -19.34
CA GLU A 262 -21.52 2.83 -20.10
C GLU A 262 -20.02 2.52 -20.20
N VAL A 263 -19.19 3.55 -20.34
CA VAL A 263 -17.72 3.40 -20.39
C VAL A 263 -17.20 2.82 -19.08
N TRP A 264 -17.71 3.30 -17.94
CA TRP A 264 -17.34 2.79 -16.62
C TRP A 264 -17.83 1.36 -16.36
N ARG A 265 -19.01 0.99 -16.88
CA ARG A 265 -19.53 -0.38 -16.79
C ARG A 265 -18.59 -1.38 -17.45
N VAL A 266 -18.07 -1.05 -18.64
CA VAL A 266 -17.11 -1.89 -19.37
C VAL A 266 -15.77 -1.91 -18.66
N LEU A 267 -15.27 -0.73 -18.24
CA LEU A 267 -14.01 -0.63 -17.50
C LEU A 267 -14.03 -1.48 -16.22
N LEU A 268 -15.13 -1.47 -15.45
CA LEU A 268 -15.25 -2.19 -14.19
C LEU A 268 -15.04 -3.71 -14.35
N ARG A 269 -15.42 -4.30 -15.49
CA ARG A 269 -15.25 -5.73 -15.78
C ARG A 269 -13.77 -6.12 -15.76
N THR A 270 -12.92 -5.35 -16.42
CA THR A 270 -11.48 -5.62 -16.57
C THR A 270 -10.60 -4.84 -15.57
N MET A 271 -11.20 -3.97 -14.74
CA MET A 271 -10.46 -3.08 -13.86
C MET A 271 -9.62 -3.83 -12.81
N PRO A 272 -8.33 -3.50 -12.65
CA PRO A 272 -7.53 -3.97 -11.52
C PRO A 272 -8.09 -3.49 -10.18
N LEU A 273 -7.99 -4.33 -9.16
CA LEU A 273 -8.60 -4.09 -7.84
C LEU A 273 -8.23 -2.75 -7.19
N THR A 274 -6.94 -2.38 -7.24
CA THR A 274 -6.47 -1.09 -6.68
C THR A 274 -6.95 0.13 -7.46
N ALA A 275 -7.32 -0.02 -8.73
CA ALA A 275 -7.94 1.03 -9.53
C ALA A 275 -9.45 1.09 -9.24
N MET A 276 -10.11 -0.06 -9.08
CA MET A 276 -11.51 -0.16 -8.71
C MET A 276 -11.78 0.52 -7.36
N ILE A 277 -11.01 0.17 -6.33
CA ILE A 277 -11.12 0.76 -4.98
C ILE A 277 -11.02 2.29 -5.03
N ARG A 278 -10.11 2.84 -5.83
CA ARG A 278 -9.89 4.29 -5.95
C ARG A 278 -11.03 5.02 -6.65
N ASN A 279 -11.75 4.34 -7.55
CA ASN A 279 -12.77 4.95 -8.39
C ASN A 279 -14.20 4.54 -7.99
N ILE A 280 -14.38 3.77 -6.92
CA ILE A 280 -15.70 3.29 -6.47
C ILE A 280 -16.66 4.46 -6.22
N GLY A 281 -16.20 5.56 -5.60
CA GLY A 281 -17.02 6.76 -5.39
C GLY A 281 -17.48 7.41 -6.70
N LYS A 282 -16.64 7.41 -7.74
CA LYS A 282 -17.02 7.92 -9.08
C LYS A 282 -18.08 7.03 -9.73
N MET A 283 -17.95 5.72 -9.60
CA MET A 283 -18.93 4.76 -10.12
C MET A 283 -20.27 4.86 -9.38
N THR A 284 -20.25 5.11 -8.07
CA THR A 284 -21.45 5.41 -7.28
C THR A 284 -22.09 6.73 -7.72
N GLN A 285 -21.31 7.80 -7.93
CA GLN A 285 -21.84 9.07 -8.45
C GLN A 285 -22.55 8.90 -9.80
N LEU A 286 -22.03 8.04 -10.68
CA LEU A 286 -22.64 7.74 -11.98
C LEU A 286 -23.87 6.81 -11.90
N GLY A 287 -24.27 6.40 -10.69
CA GLY A 287 -25.43 5.55 -10.46
C GLY A 287 -25.28 4.11 -10.97
N ILE A 288 -24.04 3.59 -11.10
CA ILE A 288 -23.79 2.21 -11.56
C ILE A 288 -24.35 1.17 -10.57
N PHE A 289 -24.48 1.53 -9.30
CA PHE A 289 -24.94 0.65 -8.23
C PHE A 289 -26.38 0.92 -7.79
N GLU A 290 -27.14 1.71 -8.55
CA GLU A 290 -28.52 2.13 -8.21
C GLU A 290 -29.52 1.91 -9.36
N ASP A 291 -29.08 1.39 -10.50
CA ASP A 291 -29.91 1.14 -11.68
C ASP A 291 -30.41 -0.31 -11.79
N GLU A 292 -31.08 -0.64 -12.89
CA GLU A 292 -31.57 -1.98 -13.22
C GLU A 292 -30.47 -3.07 -13.25
N HIS A 293 -29.20 -2.69 -13.45
CA HIS A 293 -28.04 -3.59 -13.47
C HIS A 293 -27.24 -3.55 -12.16
N ALA A 294 -27.70 -2.80 -11.15
CA ALA A 294 -26.98 -2.61 -9.88
C ALA A 294 -26.58 -3.94 -9.23
N SER A 295 -27.49 -4.92 -9.20
CA SER A 295 -27.24 -6.24 -8.61
C SER A 295 -26.01 -6.92 -9.23
N PHE A 296 -25.88 -6.89 -10.56
CA PHE A 296 -24.74 -7.46 -11.27
C PHE A 296 -23.43 -6.77 -10.88
N PHE A 297 -23.38 -5.43 -10.90
CA PHE A 297 -22.15 -4.70 -10.60
C PHE A 297 -21.76 -4.73 -9.12
N VAL A 298 -22.73 -4.76 -8.20
CA VAL A 298 -22.48 -4.98 -6.77
C VAL A 298 -21.91 -6.38 -6.53
N ASN A 299 -22.44 -7.41 -7.19
CA ASN A 299 -21.91 -8.78 -7.11
C ASN A 299 -20.49 -8.86 -7.69
N LEU A 300 -20.23 -8.22 -8.83
CA LEU A 300 -18.89 -8.15 -9.43
C LEU A 300 -17.88 -7.49 -8.49
N VAL A 301 -18.27 -6.41 -7.79
CA VAL A 301 -17.43 -5.78 -6.77
C VAL A 301 -17.17 -6.73 -5.60
N ARG A 302 -18.20 -7.46 -5.14
CA ARG A 302 -18.08 -8.46 -4.07
C ARG A 302 -17.08 -9.56 -4.43
N GLU A 303 -17.18 -10.12 -5.64
CA GLU A 303 -16.27 -11.16 -6.13
C GLU A 303 -14.83 -10.66 -6.22
N LYS A 304 -14.62 -9.45 -6.74
CA LYS A 304 -13.28 -8.84 -6.85
C LYS A 304 -12.67 -8.48 -5.48
N MET A 305 -13.49 -8.32 -4.43
CA MET A 305 -13.05 -7.98 -3.07
C MET A 305 -13.01 -9.19 -2.12
N ASN A 306 -12.99 -10.42 -2.64
CA ASN A 306 -12.80 -11.61 -1.80
C ASN A 306 -11.33 -11.77 -1.33
N SER A 307 -11.12 -12.62 -0.33
CA SER A 307 -9.83 -12.86 0.31
C SER A 307 -8.73 -13.29 -0.67
N GLU A 308 -9.04 -14.23 -1.58
CA GLU A 308 -8.08 -14.77 -2.55
C GLU A 308 -7.58 -13.71 -3.54
N VAL A 309 -8.51 -12.93 -4.10
CA VAL A 309 -8.20 -11.87 -5.06
C VAL A 309 -7.43 -10.74 -4.37
N LEU A 310 -7.80 -10.38 -3.14
CA LEU A 310 -7.08 -9.38 -2.33
C LEU A 310 -5.63 -9.79 -2.07
N GLN A 311 -5.40 -11.05 -1.71
CA GLN A 311 -4.05 -11.59 -1.49
C GLN A 311 -3.23 -11.61 -2.79
N LYS A 312 -3.80 -12.11 -3.88
CA LYS A 312 -3.14 -12.15 -5.20
C LYS A 312 -2.80 -10.75 -5.73
N ALA A 313 -3.72 -9.80 -5.55
CA ALA A 313 -3.52 -8.41 -5.92
C ALA A 313 -2.59 -7.63 -4.97
N LYS A 314 -2.18 -8.24 -3.84
CA LYS A 314 -1.36 -7.63 -2.79
C LYS A 314 -1.94 -6.29 -2.33
N VAL A 315 -3.24 -6.25 -2.06
CA VAL A 315 -3.88 -5.07 -1.48
C VAL A 315 -3.67 -5.09 0.03
N HIS A 316 -3.04 -4.04 0.56
CA HIS A 316 -2.80 -3.92 1.99
C HIS A 316 -4.11 -3.58 2.73
N PRO A 317 -4.41 -4.17 3.91
CA PRO A 317 -5.64 -3.92 4.66
C PRO A 317 -5.92 -2.43 4.92
N MET A 318 -4.90 -1.68 5.32
CA MET A 318 -5.02 -0.22 5.51
C MET A 318 -5.49 0.54 4.27
N LYS A 319 -5.21 0.08 3.04
CA LYS A 319 -5.74 0.73 1.82
C LYS A 319 -7.25 0.54 1.69
N ILE A 320 -7.76 -0.62 2.10
CA ILE A 320 -9.19 -0.91 2.13
C ILE A 320 -9.85 -0.04 3.20
N LEU A 321 -9.23 0.05 4.38
CA LEU A 321 -9.74 0.87 5.47
C LEU A 321 -9.79 2.37 5.12
N PHE A 322 -8.75 2.90 4.46
CA PHE A 322 -8.75 4.29 3.97
C PHE A 322 -9.83 4.51 2.91
N ALA A 323 -9.98 3.58 1.97
CA ALA A 323 -11.00 3.68 0.95
C ALA A 323 -12.41 3.58 1.53
N LEU A 324 -12.65 2.70 2.51
CA LEU A 324 -13.93 2.61 3.22
C LEU A 324 -14.27 3.91 3.94
N LYS A 325 -13.29 4.46 4.68
CA LYS A 325 -13.43 5.75 5.36
C LYS A 325 -13.84 6.86 4.40
N GLN A 326 -13.09 7.00 3.31
CA GLN A 326 -13.37 7.98 2.26
C GLN A 326 -14.72 7.74 1.59
N TYR A 327 -15.05 6.47 1.29
CA TYR A 327 -16.31 6.10 0.67
C TYR A 327 -17.51 6.51 1.52
N ASN A 328 -17.44 6.25 2.84
CA ASN A 328 -18.49 6.60 3.79
C ASN A 328 -18.61 8.11 4.04
N GLU A 329 -17.55 8.89 3.84
CA GLU A 329 -17.61 10.35 3.88
C GLU A 329 -18.39 10.93 2.70
N GLY A 330 -18.56 10.17 1.61
CA GLY A 330 -19.32 10.60 0.44
C GLY A 330 -18.63 11.67 -0.40
N LYS A 331 -17.33 11.91 -0.19
CA LYS A 331 -16.56 12.99 -0.82
C LYS A 331 -15.20 12.53 -1.32
N GLY A 332 -14.79 13.04 -2.49
CA GLY A 332 -13.47 12.77 -3.07
C GLY A 332 -12.34 13.54 -2.37
N ASP A 333 -11.09 13.11 -2.60
CA ASP A 333 -9.85 13.66 -2.00
C ASP A 333 -9.68 15.20 -2.08
N GLN A 334 -10.40 15.87 -2.98
CA GLN A 334 -10.37 17.33 -3.17
C GLN A 334 -11.75 17.98 -3.10
N CYS A 335 -12.76 17.29 -2.55
CA CYS A 335 -14.17 17.74 -2.52
C CYS A 335 -14.74 18.14 -3.90
N ARG A 336 -14.15 17.63 -4.99
CA ARG A 336 -14.64 17.87 -6.38
C ARG A 336 -15.72 16.89 -6.80
N LEU A 337 -15.93 15.86 -6.00
CA LEU A 337 -16.78 14.71 -6.30
C LEU A 337 -17.55 14.39 -5.03
N ASP A 338 -18.86 14.39 -5.11
CA ASP A 338 -19.75 14.00 -4.02
C ASP A 338 -20.63 12.83 -4.48
N TRP A 339 -20.89 11.89 -3.57
CA TRP A 339 -21.78 10.75 -3.80
C TRP A 339 -22.49 10.35 -2.51
N ARG A 340 -23.58 9.59 -2.65
CA ARG A 340 -24.25 8.96 -1.50
C ARG A 340 -23.69 7.55 -1.30
N PRO A 341 -23.15 7.21 -0.12
CA PRO A 341 -22.59 5.88 0.10
C PRO A 341 -23.67 4.80 0.04
N SER A 342 -23.52 3.83 -0.87
CA SER A 342 -24.38 2.65 -0.92
C SER A 342 -24.04 1.67 0.22
N HIS A 343 -25.05 1.28 1.00
CA HIS A 343 -24.91 0.34 2.11
C HIS A 343 -24.29 -1.00 1.67
N ALA A 344 -24.70 -1.52 0.51
CA ALA A 344 -24.19 -2.78 -0.03
C ALA A 344 -22.67 -2.73 -0.29
N ILE A 345 -22.18 -1.61 -0.82
CA ILE A 345 -20.75 -1.40 -1.08
C ILE A 345 -20.00 -1.25 0.25
N THR A 346 -20.52 -0.47 1.19
CA THR A 346 -19.93 -0.33 2.53
C THR A 346 -19.73 -1.68 3.21
N THR A 347 -20.74 -2.55 3.21
CA THR A 347 -20.66 -3.90 3.78
C THR A 347 -19.61 -4.78 3.08
N ILE A 348 -19.45 -4.65 1.75
CA ILE A 348 -18.40 -5.37 1.02
C ILE A 348 -17.01 -4.90 1.47
N PHE A 349 -16.79 -3.59 1.61
CA PHE A 349 -15.52 -3.05 2.07
C PHE A 349 -15.17 -3.46 3.50
N GLU A 350 -16.17 -3.48 4.41
CA GLU A 350 -15.99 -3.93 5.79
C GLU A 350 -15.57 -5.41 5.86
N LYS A 351 -16.28 -6.27 5.13
CA LYS A 351 -15.93 -7.70 5.02
C LYS A 351 -14.54 -7.87 4.42
N ALA A 352 -14.25 -7.19 3.31
CA ALA A 352 -12.96 -7.24 2.65
C ALA A 352 -11.80 -6.78 3.53
N PHE A 353 -12.01 -5.77 4.38
CA PHE A 353 -11.00 -5.34 5.35
C PHE A 353 -10.66 -6.48 6.33
N ILE A 354 -11.68 -7.08 6.95
CA ILE A 354 -11.49 -8.19 7.90
C ILE A 354 -10.78 -9.37 7.21
N ASP A 355 -11.27 -9.78 6.04
CA ASP A 355 -10.73 -10.90 5.26
C ASP A 355 -9.30 -10.64 4.76
N SER A 356 -8.91 -9.37 4.58
CA SER A 356 -7.57 -8.99 4.11
C SER A 356 -6.50 -9.04 5.19
N VAL A 357 -6.87 -8.88 6.47
CA VAL A 357 -5.90 -8.94 7.55
C VAL A 357 -5.43 -10.39 7.65
N ARG A 358 -4.12 -10.61 7.52
CA ARG A 358 -3.52 -11.94 7.72
C ARG A 358 -3.57 -12.26 9.21
N LEU A 359 -4.68 -12.85 9.63
CA LEU A 359 -4.88 -13.33 10.98
C LEU A 359 -3.93 -14.50 11.22
N GLN A 360 -3.22 -14.45 12.34
CA GLN A 360 -2.46 -15.61 12.85
C GLN A 360 -3.43 -16.77 13.17
N PRO A 361 -2.95 -18.00 13.41
CA PRO A 361 -3.81 -19.04 13.97
C PRO A 361 -4.51 -18.53 15.23
N ARG A 362 -5.77 -18.93 15.42
CA ARG A 362 -6.50 -18.63 16.65
C ARG A 362 -5.70 -19.15 17.84
N THR A 363 -5.67 -18.38 18.92
CA THR A 363 -5.01 -18.81 20.15
C THR A 363 -6.04 -18.96 21.25
N ASP A 364 -5.90 -19.97 22.09
CA ASP A 364 -6.80 -20.18 23.25
C ASP A 364 -6.50 -19.25 24.45
N LYS A 365 -5.64 -18.26 24.22
CA LYS A 365 -5.24 -17.25 25.20
C LYS A 365 -6.37 -16.25 25.46
N ARG A 366 -6.43 -15.76 26.70
CA ARG A 366 -7.35 -14.70 27.14
C ARG A 366 -6.72 -13.34 26.81
N TYR A 367 -7.38 -12.55 25.97
CA TYR A 367 -6.91 -11.23 25.55
C TYR A 367 -7.64 -10.12 26.29
N LEU A 368 -6.88 -9.11 26.68
CA LEU A 368 -7.38 -7.80 27.06
C LEU A 368 -6.92 -6.78 26.02
N LEU A 369 -7.86 -6.12 25.37
CA LEU A 369 -7.60 -5.07 24.38
C LEU A 369 -8.04 -3.72 24.94
N ALA A 370 -7.09 -2.91 25.36
CA ALA A 370 -7.34 -1.61 25.96
C ALA A 370 -7.12 -0.48 24.95
N VAL A 371 -8.13 0.37 24.71
CA VAL A 371 -8.04 1.51 23.79
C VAL A 371 -8.21 2.82 24.56
N SER A 372 -7.25 3.72 24.37
CA SER A 372 -7.33 5.10 24.86
C SER A 372 -8.40 5.87 24.06
N VAL A 373 -9.31 6.55 24.76
CA VAL A 373 -10.28 7.52 24.21
C VAL A 373 -9.90 8.96 24.58
N SER A 374 -8.61 9.23 24.72
CA SER A 374 -8.08 10.57 24.95
C SER A 374 -8.41 11.50 23.78
N GLY A 375 -8.44 12.83 24.02
CA GLY A 375 -8.65 13.80 22.94
C GLY A 375 -7.56 13.74 21.87
N GLU A 376 -6.35 13.27 22.21
CA GLU A 376 -5.27 13.02 21.26
C GLU A 376 -5.59 11.86 20.31
N MET A 377 -6.31 10.84 20.77
CA MET A 377 -6.75 9.72 19.93
C MET A 377 -7.77 10.17 18.85
N ASN A 378 -8.44 11.30 19.04
CA ASN A 378 -9.33 11.90 18.03
C ASN A 378 -8.59 12.69 16.95
N LYS A 379 -7.27 12.88 17.06
CA LYS A 379 -6.47 13.50 16.01
C LYS A 379 -6.28 12.54 14.85
N LYS A 380 -6.30 13.10 13.63
CA LYS A 380 -5.94 12.35 12.42
C LYS A 380 -4.51 11.84 12.55
N LEU A 381 -4.30 10.55 12.28
CA LEU A 381 -2.95 10.03 12.07
C LEU A 381 -2.33 10.82 10.93
N VAL A 382 -1.07 11.24 11.06
CA VAL A 382 -0.46 12.19 10.12
C VAL A 382 -0.69 11.70 8.68
N GLY A 383 -1.36 12.56 7.90
CA GLY A 383 -1.94 12.39 6.55
C GLY A 383 -2.67 11.09 6.21
N SER A 384 -3.13 10.35 7.20
CA SER A 384 -4.19 9.35 7.03
C SER A 384 -5.54 10.07 7.06
N PRO A 385 -6.57 9.57 6.37
CA PRO A 385 -7.93 10.03 6.61
C PRO A 385 -8.48 9.57 7.97
N LEU A 386 -7.83 8.59 8.63
CA LEU A 386 -8.27 8.02 9.91
C LEU A 386 -7.75 8.81 11.11
N THR A 387 -8.56 8.88 12.15
CA THR A 387 -8.09 9.21 13.50
C THR A 387 -7.33 8.04 14.14
N ALA A 388 -6.53 8.32 15.16
CA ALA A 388 -5.85 7.27 15.93
C ALA A 388 -6.87 6.32 16.59
N SER A 389 -8.00 6.85 17.06
CA SER A 389 -9.14 6.10 17.60
C SER A 389 -9.78 5.19 16.55
N GLU A 390 -10.04 5.69 15.34
CA GLU A 390 -10.58 4.88 14.23
C GLU A 390 -9.63 3.73 13.83
N ALA A 391 -8.32 3.99 13.79
CA ALA A 391 -7.32 2.98 13.50
C ALA A 391 -7.20 1.93 14.62
N ALA A 392 -7.25 2.36 15.89
CA ALA A 392 -7.24 1.46 17.04
C ALA A 392 -8.49 0.57 17.07
N GLY A 393 -9.67 1.16 16.86
CA GLY A 393 -10.93 0.43 16.77
C GLY A 393 -10.93 -0.63 15.67
N ALA A 394 -10.37 -0.32 14.50
CA ALA A 394 -10.23 -1.29 13.40
C ALA A 394 -9.32 -2.47 13.76
N MET A 395 -8.21 -2.22 14.46
CA MET A 395 -7.30 -3.29 14.93
C MET A 395 -7.97 -4.15 16.01
N VAL A 396 -8.61 -3.52 17.00
CA VAL A 396 -9.32 -4.23 18.07
C VAL A 396 -10.41 -5.12 17.51
N HIS A 397 -11.26 -4.58 16.62
CA HIS A 397 -12.32 -5.35 15.99
C HIS A 397 -11.80 -6.58 15.25
N THR A 398 -10.65 -6.46 14.60
CA THR A 398 -10.01 -7.58 13.90
C THR A 398 -9.58 -8.69 14.86
N ILE A 399 -9.03 -8.33 16.03
CA ILE A 399 -8.59 -9.29 17.05
C ILE A 399 -9.81 -9.94 17.74
N VAL A 400 -10.85 -9.15 18.03
CA VAL A 400 -12.12 -9.61 18.61
C VAL A 400 -12.80 -10.62 17.69
N LYS A 401 -12.83 -10.39 16.37
CA LYS A 401 -13.39 -11.37 15.43
C LYS A 401 -12.61 -12.68 15.33
N GLN A 402 -11.34 -12.67 15.71
CA GLN A 402 -10.44 -13.81 15.54
C GLN A 402 -10.42 -14.73 16.76
N ASN A 403 -10.54 -14.19 17.96
CA ASN A 403 -10.36 -14.92 19.20
C ASN A 403 -11.65 -14.90 20.03
N ASP A 404 -12.02 -16.04 20.61
CA ASP A 404 -13.28 -16.18 21.33
C ASP A 404 -13.21 -15.62 22.77
N ARG A 405 -11.99 -15.49 23.32
CA ARG A 405 -11.73 -15.03 24.70
C ARG A 405 -11.09 -13.64 24.71
N VAL A 406 -11.83 -12.63 24.26
CA VAL A 406 -11.36 -11.25 24.18
C VAL A 406 -12.26 -10.34 25.01
N GLU A 407 -11.65 -9.59 25.92
CA GLU A 407 -12.30 -8.48 26.61
C GLU A 407 -11.74 -7.16 26.07
N THR A 408 -12.63 -6.21 25.75
CA THR A 408 -12.24 -4.88 25.28
C THR A 408 -12.51 -3.84 26.34
N LEU A 409 -11.50 -3.03 26.61
CA LEU A 409 -11.53 -1.97 27.61
C LEU A 409 -11.34 -0.63 26.92
N LEU A 410 -12.22 0.34 27.19
CA LEU A 410 -12.00 1.71 26.77
C LEU A 410 -11.57 2.52 28.00
N PHE A 411 -10.45 3.24 27.89
CA PHE A 411 -9.88 3.99 29.01
C PHE A 411 -9.44 5.39 28.56
N LYS A 412 -9.25 6.30 29.50
CA LYS A 412 -8.66 7.63 29.30
C LYS A 412 -7.80 7.89 30.52
N ASN A 413 -6.63 8.49 30.35
CA ASN A 413 -5.72 8.79 31.46
C ASN A 413 -6.51 9.60 32.51
N ASN A 414 -6.50 9.12 33.76
CA ASN A 414 -7.31 9.60 34.89
C ASN A 414 -8.82 9.21 34.83
N LEU A 415 -9.26 7.91 34.81
CA LEU A 415 -10.71 7.49 34.84
C LEU A 415 -11.15 6.30 35.79
N GLU A 416 -11.97 6.51 36.85
CA GLU A 416 -12.18 5.83 38.20
C GLU A 416 -12.83 4.50 38.05
N ARG A 417 -13.38 4.25 36.88
CA ARG A 417 -13.76 2.94 36.40
C ARG A 417 -13.57 3.00 34.90
N PRO A 418 -12.88 2.03 34.29
CA PRO A 418 -12.94 1.91 32.85
C PRO A 418 -14.39 1.67 32.44
N TYR A 419 -14.82 2.30 31.35
CA TYR A 419 -16.06 1.89 30.72
C TYR A 419 -15.77 0.56 30.03
N ILE A 420 -16.32 -0.52 30.58
CA ILE A 420 -16.44 -1.78 29.87
C ILE A 420 -17.48 -1.54 28.78
N SER A 421 -17.04 -0.95 27.67
CA SER A 421 -17.78 -0.97 26.43
C SER A 421 -17.21 -2.10 25.60
N THR A 422 -18.04 -3.09 25.36
CA THR A 422 -17.66 -4.22 24.50
C THR A 422 -17.75 -3.78 23.04
N ILE A 423 -16.58 -3.68 22.41
CA ILE A 423 -16.48 -3.85 20.96
C ILE A 423 -16.75 -5.34 20.73
N ASN A 424 -17.90 -5.63 20.15
CA ASN A 424 -18.38 -6.98 19.91
C ASN A 424 -17.94 -7.47 18.52
N PRO A 425 -17.90 -8.80 18.29
CA PRO A 425 -17.63 -9.35 16.96
C PRO A 425 -18.60 -8.88 15.87
N ASP A 426 -19.86 -8.60 16.22
CA ASP A 426 -20.89 -8.18 15.25
C ASP A 426 -20.92 -6.67 14.98
N ASP A 427 -20.09 -5.89 15.68
CA ASP A 427 -20.02 -4.46 15.44
C ASP A 427 -19.43 -4.15 14.05
N ASN A 428 -19.98 -3.15 13.38
CA ASN A 428 -19.35 -2.57 12.20
C ASN A 428 -18.46 -1.36 12.57
N LEU A 429 -17.58 -0.94 11.66
CA LEU A 429 -16.62 0.14 11.95
C LEU A 429 -17.30 1.47 12.30
N ASN A 430 -18.48 1.74 11.72
CA ASN A 430 -19.27 2.93 12.06
C ASN A 430 -19.84 2.86 13.49
N SER A 431 -20.29 1.69 13.93
CA SER A 431 -20.79 1.45 15.29
C SER A 431 -19.66 1.53 16.32
N ILE A 432 -18.49 0.97 16.01
CA ILE A 432 -17.27 1.09 16.83
C ILE A 432 -16.89 2.55 16.98
N LYS A 433 -16.87 3.30 15.88
CA LYS A 433 -16.60 4.74 15.91
C LYS A 433 -17.58 5.48 16.82
N ARG A 434 -18.90 5.24 16.68
CA ARG A 434 -19.91 5.87 17.54
C ARG A 434 -19.67 5.56 19.02
N LYS A 435 -19.34 4.31 19.37
CA LYS A 435 -19.00 3.91 20.75
C LYS A 435 -17.78 4.69 21.26
N LEU A 436 -16.73 4.80 20.45
CA LEU A 436 -15.53 5.56 20.79
C LEU A 436 -15.80 7.08 20.95
N ASP A 437 -16.59 7.66 20.04
CA ASP A 437 -16.92 9.10 20.03
C ASP A 437 -17.77 9.50 21.25
N ILE A 438 -18.80 8.70 21.57
CA ILE A 438 -19.69 8.92 22.75
C ILE A 438 -18.85 8.97 24.02
N LEU A 439 -17.92 8.03 24.18
CA LEU A 439 -17.10 7.90 25.38
C LEU A 439 -15.97 8.93 25.44
N SER A 440 -15.50 9.44 24.30
CA SER A 440 -14.55 10.56 24.29
C SER A 440 -15.17 11.86 24.82
N SER A 441 -16.50 12.01 24.66
CA SER A 441 -17.28 13.21 24.99
C SER A 441 -17.85 13.22 26.41
N SER A 442 -17.83 12.08 27.13
CA SER A 442 -18.37 12.00 28.48
C SER A 442 -17.44 12.64 29.51
N LYS A 443 -18.02 13.44 30.42
CA LYS A 443 -17.34 13.99 31.61
C LYS A 443 -17.40 12.94 32.73
N GLY A 444 -16.51 11.95 32.71
CA GLY A 444 -16.42 10.87 33.72
C GLY A 444 -15.17 10.94 34.59
N HIS A 445 -15.26 10.41 35.82
CA HIS A 445 -14.32 10.45 36.98
C HIS A 445 -13.25 9.30 36.95
N HIS A 446 -12.20 9.20 37.86
CA HIS A 446 -10.68 8.87 37.78
C HIS A 446 -9.84 7.57 38.35
N ILE A 447 -9.29 6.60 37.58
CA ILE A 447 -8.65 5.28 37.89
C ILE A 447 -7.57 5.11 36.83
N ASN A 448 -6.49 4.49 37.28
CA ASN A 448 -5.34 4.15 36.49
C ASN A 448 -5.52 2.77 35.83
N PHE A 449 -5.26 2.64 34.52
CA PHE A 449 -5.37 1.35 33.82
C PHE A 449 -4.66 0.20 34.54
N GLY A 450 -3.49 0.44 35.16
CA GLY A 450 -2.82 -0.64 35.87
C GLY A 450 -3.37 -0.98 37.25
N THR A 451 -4.13 -0.09 37.92
CA THR A 451 -4.86 -0.50 39.12
C THR A 451 -6.02 -1.42 38.75
N TRP A 452 -6.75 -1.13 37.68
CA TRP A 452 -7.77 -2.05 37.17
C TRP A 452 -7.19 -3.38 36.69
N ALA A 453 -6.06 -3.36 35.97
CA ALA A 453 -5.40 -4.57 35.51
C ALA A 453 -4.91 -5.44 36.67
N ARG A 454 -4.37 -4.83 37.74
CA ARG A 454 -3.97 -5.51 38.99
C ARG A 454 -5.12 -6.23 39.69
N ASP A 455 -6.31 -5.65 39.66
CA ASP A 455 -7.49 -6.23 40.31
C ASP A 455 -8.17 -7.30 39.42
N ASN A 456 -7.78 -7.41 38.14
CA ASN A 456 -8.37 -8.32 37.14
C ASN A 456 -7.30 -9.21 36.45
N ASN A 457 -6.74 -10.17 37.20
CA ASN A 457 -5.58 -10.99 36.81
C ASN A 457 -5.87 -12.19 35.87
N ASN A 458 -6.90 -12.10 35.02
CA ASN A 458 -7.41 -13.23 34.25
C ASN A 458 -7.03 -13.21 32.75
N PHE A 459 -5.95 -12.52 32.35
CA PHE A 459 -5.59 -12.37 30.93
C PHE A 459 -4.17 -12.84 30.64
N ASP A 460 -3.98 -13.54 29.53
CA ASP A 460 -2.67 -14.06 29.08
C ASP A 460 -1.97 -13.10 28.11
N VAL A 461 -2.73 -12.22 27.44
CA VAL A 461 -2.18 -11.20 26.53
C VAL A 461 -2.87 -9.86 26.79
N ILE A 462 -2.07 -8.81 27.00
CA ILE A 462 -2.58 -7.45 27.18
C ILE A 462 -2.04 -6.58 26.04
N MET A 463 -2.96 -6.03 25.25
CA MET A 463 -2.64 -5.07 24.18
C MET A 463 -3.22 -3.69 24.51
N ILE A 464 -2.36 -2.67 24.47
CA ILE A 464 -2.74 -1.29 24.80
C ILE A 464 -2.55 -0.42 23.56
N PHE A 465 -3.63 0.21 23.10
CA PHE A 465 -3.65 1.17 22.00
C PHE A 465 -3.77 2.58 22.57
N THR A 466 -2.68 3.35 22.54
CA THR A 466 -2.61 4.65 23.23
C THR A 466 -1.78 5.68 22.46
N ASP A 467 -2.05 6.96 22.72
CA ASP A 467 -1.33 8.12 22.20
C ASP A 467 -0.03 8.43 22.97
N THR A 468 0.11 7.98 24.22
CA THR A 468 1.25 8.33 25.09
C THR A 468 1.88 7.10 25.74
N LEU A 469 3.22 7.04 25.70
CA LEU A 469 4.03 6.11 26.50
C LEU A 469 4.57 6.75 27.79
N LYS A 470 4.60 8.09 27.86
CA LYS A 470 5.04 8.87 29.02
C LYS A 470 3.87 9.63 29.63
N GLY A 471 3.64 9.41 30.91
CA GLY A 471 2.87 10.31 31.79
C GLY A 471 3.83 11.15 32.64
N GLU A 472 3.35 12.28 33.17
CA GLU A 472 4.01 13.03 34.25
C GLU A 472 3.61 12.42 35.61
N GLY A 473 4.58 12.15 36.49
CA GLY A 473 4.35 11.48 37.79
C GLY A 473 3.94 10.01 37.69
N ASP A 474 3.31 9.47 38.76
CA ASP A 474 2.80 8.08 38.95
C ASP A 474 1.77 7.59 37.88
N SER A 475 1.57 8.37 36.83
CA SER A 475 0.58 8.18 35.77
C SER A 475 1.16 7.59 34.48
N ARG A 476 2.42 7.15 34.47
CA ARG A 476 3.00 6.50 33.30
C ARG A 476 2.23 5.22 33.01
N VAL A 477 1.83 4.95 31.77
CA VAL A 477 1.25 3.64 31.38
C VAL A 477 2.21 2.46 31.70
N ALA A 478 3.50 2.75 31.92
CA ALA A 478 4.52 1.80 32.34
C ALA A 478 4.58 1.52 33.86
N GLU A 479 4.35 2.48 34.76
CA GLU A 479 4.55 2.32 36.21
C GLU A 479 3.51 1.40 36.91
N PRO A 480 2.21 1.54 36.64
CA PRO A 480 1.16 0.63 37.09
C PRO A 480 1.37 -0.81 36.58
N PHE A 481 2.09 -0.95 35.46
CA PHE A 481 2.51 -2.24 34.91
C PHE A 481 3.77 -2.80 35.59
N ASP A 482 4.75 -1.97 35.89
CA ASP A 482 5.92 -2.38 36.68
C ASP A 482 5.46 -2.86 38.07
N TYR A 483 4.43 -2.22 38.62
CA TYR A 483 3.76 -2.66 39.85
C TYR A 483 2.94 -3.96 39.68
N PHE A 484 2.22 -4.13 38.55
CA PHE A 484 1.56 -5.41 38.20
C PHE A 484 2.57 -6.56 38.09
N CYS A 485 3.74 -6.32 37.47
CA CYS A 485 4.80 -7.31 37.35
C CYS A 485 5.48 -7.60 38.70
N GLN A 486 5.73 -6.57 39.52
CA GLN A 486 6.30 -6.72 40.85
C GLN A 486 5.37 -7.50 41.80
N SER A 487 4.06 -7.26 41.74
CA SER A 487 3.06 -7.99 42.55
C SER A 487 2.87 -9.45 42.12
N HIS A 488 3.30 -9.82 40.91
CA HIS A 488 3.17 -11.19 40.37
C HIS A 488 4.53 -11.90 40.16
N GLY A 489 5.63 -11.29 40.63
CA GLY A 489 6.99 -11.80 40.51
C GLY A 489 7.60 -11.54 39.13
N VAL A 490 8.82 -11.01 39.12
CA VAL A 490 9.67 -10.92 37.92
C VAL A 490 9.94 -12.35 37.43
N GLY A 491 9.16 -12.82 36.45
CA GLY A 491 9.29 -14.18 35.91
C GLY A 491 8.01 -15.00 35.78
N ALA A 492 6.79 -14.44 35.92
CA ALA A 492 5.57 -15.16 35.51
C ALA A 492 5.62 -15.47 33.98
N PRO A 493 5.83 -16.72 33.54
CA PRO A 493 6.28 -17.02 32.17
C PRO A 493 5.23 -16.84 31.05
N ASN A 494 4.00 -16.44 31.38
CA ASN A 494 2.84 -16.65 30.49
C ASN A 494 2.15 -15.39 29.97
N HIS A 495 2.54 -14.19 30.41
CA HIS A 495 1.88 -12.94 29.99
C HIS A 495 2.66 -12.19 28.89
N VAL A 496 2.05 -12.01 27.71
CA VAL A 496 2.66 -11.27 26.58
C VAL A 496 2.11 -9.84 26.54
N ARG A 497 3.02 -8.86 26.54
CA ARG A 497 2.69 -7.43 26.44
C ARG A 497 2.90 -6.91 25.02
N VAL A 498 1.91 -6.21 24.49
CA VAL A 498 2.03 -5.44 23.24
C VAL A 498 1.50 -4.03 23.45
N ILE A 499 2.38 -3.02 23.46
CA ILE A 499 1.93 -1.63 23.40
C ILE A 499 1.98 -1.16 21.95
N VAL A 500 0.84 -0.68 21.47
CA VAL A 500 0.69 -0.08 20.15
C VAL A 500 0.55 1.42 20.34
N ALA A 501 1.66 2.13 20.16
CA ALA A 501 1.66 3.59 20.16
C ALA A 501 0.99 4.09 18.87
N MET A 502 -0.08 4.88 19.03
CA MET A 502 -0.90 5.39 17.94
C MET A 502 -0.52 6.81 17.51
N THR A 503 0.19 7.58 18.35
CA THR A 503 0.63 8.95 18.05
C THR A 503 2.06 9.24 18.53
N GLU A 504 2.61 10.40 18.13
CA GLU A 504 4.04 10.77 18.25
C GLU A 504 4.48 11.30 19.63
N LYS A 505 3.64 11.32 20.67
CA LYS A 505 4.09 11.95 21.93
C LYS A 505 5.28 11.19 22.53
N ASN A 506 6.39 11.94 22.65
CA ASN A 506 7.74 11.55 23.05
C ASN A 506 7.83 10.64 24.27
#